data_AF-A0A7K1VK52-F1
#
_entry.id   AF-A0A7K1VK52-F1
#
_cell.length_a   1.000
_cell.length_b   1.000
_cell.length_c   1.000
_cell.angle_alpha   90.00
_cell.angle_beta   90.00
_cell.angle_gamma   90.00
#
_symmetry.space_group_name_H-M   'P 1'
#
loop_
_entity.id
_entity.type
_entity.pdbx_description
1 polymer ?
#
loop_
_entity_poly.entity_id
_entity_poly.type
_entity_poly.pdbx_seq_one_letter_code
_entity_poly.pdbx_strand_id
1 'polypeptide(L)'
;MKTSPCGPRAATRDEVLVAVVDACLLGDATLQSHIDELWSALPDAERMRQLQARLRTEVEAARSLLEAAADPEWWRDASAERVASACAAARIWSEGDPVCADLERRVSSHLRRVWGIDLASVG
;
A
#
# COMPACT_ATOMS: atom_id res chain seq x y z
N MET A 1 -38.31 14.84 -19.81
CA MET A 1 -36.84 15.00 -19.70
C MET A 1 -36.45 14.95 -18.24
N LYS A 2 -35.64 13.96 -17.83
CA LYS A 2 -34.54 14.08 -16.85
C LYS A 2 -33.93 12.68 -16.68
N THR A 3 -32.78 12.48 -17.32
CA THR A 3 -31.88 11.36 -17.09
C THR A 3 -31.04 11.67 -15.86
N SER A 4 -31.12 10.82 -14.84
CA SER A 4 -30.13 10.75 -13.77
C SER A 4 -29.31 9.48 -13.97
N PRO A 5 -27.99 9.56 -14.23
CA PRO A 5 -27.10 8.44 -14.01
C PRO A 5 -26.39 8.68 -12.67
N CYS A 6 -26.97 8.17 -11.58
CA CYS A 6 -26.23 8.05 -10.31
C CYS A 6 -25.54 6.69 -10.30
N GLY A 7 -24.53 6.53 -11.16
CA GLY A 7 -23.51 5.50 -10.99
C GLY A 7 -22.39 6.05 -10.10
N PRO A 8 -21.63 5.21 -9.38
CA PRO A 8 -20.43 5.67 -8.69
C PRO A 8 -19.51 6.35 -9.70
N ARG A 9 -19.13 7.61 -9.43
CA ARG A 9 -18.21 8.34 -10.29
C ARG A 9 -16.86 7.61 -10.23
N ALA A 10 -16.34 7.20 -11.39
CA ALA A 10 -14.99 6.69 -11.46
C ALA A 10 -14.02 7.71 -10.84
N ALA A 11 -13.05 7.24 -10.05
CA ALA A 11 -12.06 8.12 -9.45
C ALA A 11 -11.35 8.93 -10.54
N THR A 12 -10.98 10.17 -10.22
CA THR A 12 -10.15 10.97 -11.14
C THR A 12 -8.68 10.74 -10.84
N ARG A 13 -7.82 11.03 -11.83
CA ARG A 13 -6.37 10.91 -11.65
C ARG A 13 -5.85 11.72 -10.47
N ASP A 14 -6.36 12.94 -10.30
CA ASP A 14 -5.90 13.82 -9.23
C ASP A 14 -6.34 13.33 -7.85
N GLU A 15 -7.57 12.78 -7.74
CA GLU A 15 -8.03 12.11 -6.50
C GLU A 15 -7.13 10.90 -6.15
N VAL A 16 -6.76 10.10 -7.15
CA VAL A 16 -5.86 8.95 -6.94
C VAL A 16 -4.45 9.43 -6.58
N LEU A 17 -3.94 10.47 -7.23
CA LEU A 17 -2.62 11.03 -6.93
C LEU A 17 -2.52 11.52 -5.48
N VAL A 18 -3.49 12.31 -5.03
CA VAL A 18 -3.54 12.78 -3.64
C VAL A 18 -3.58 11.59 -2.67
N ALA A 19 -4.46 10.62 -2.94
CA ALA A 19 -4.59 9.44 -2.09
C ALA A 19 -3.30 8.60 -2.04
N VAL A 20 -2.56 8.50 -3.15
CA VAL A 20 -1.26 7.81 -3.20
C VAL A 20 -0.19 8.57 -2.41
N VAL A 21 -0.12 9.90 -2.55
CA VAL A 21 0.82 10.74 -1.77
C VAL A 21 0.56 10.59 -0.28
N ASP A 22 -0.69 10.74 0.15
CA ASP A 22 -1.08 10.60 1.56
C ASP A 22 -0.76 9.18 2.09
N ALA A 23 -0.99 8.15 1.27
CA ALA A 23 -0.65 6.78 1.60
C ALA A 23 0.85 6.54 1.75
N CYS A 24 1.68 7.15 0.91
CA CYS A 24 3.14 7.05 1.03
C CYS A 24 3.63 7.71 2.32
N LEU A 25 3.13 8.91 2.64
CA LEU A 25 3.46 9.59 3.90
C LEU A 25 3.04 8.78 5.13
N LEU A 26 1.82 8.21 5.10
CA LEU A 26 1.34 7.34 6.17
C LEU A 26 2.17 6.05 6.26
N GLY A 27 2.56 5.48 5.13
CA GLY A 27 3.41 4.31 5.06
C GLY A 27 4.78 4.54 5.71
N ASP A 28 5.41 5.67 5.41
CA ASP A 28 6.70 6.05 6.02
C ASP A 28 6.59 6.23 7.53
N ALA A 29 5.55 6.94 7.99
CA ALA A 29 5.29 7.10 9.42
C ALA A 29 5.04 5.76 10.13
N THR A 30 4.32 4.84 9.47
CA THR A 30 4.02 3.51 10.01
C THR A 30 5.28 2.64 10.08
N LEU A 31 6.10 2.63 9.02
CA LEU A 31 7.38 1.93 9.01
C LEU A 31 8.29 2.43 10.13
N GLN A 32 8.40 3.75 10.31
CA GLN A 32 9.19 4.32 11.40
C GLN A 32 8.66 3.87 12.78
N SER A 33 7.34 3.87 12.97
CA SER A 33 6.73 3.35 14.21
C SER A 33 7.08 1.89 14.47
N HIS A 34 7.04 1.03 13.44
CA HIS A 34 7.43 -0.37 13.58
C HIS A 34 8.90 -0.54 13.97
N ILE A 35 9.78 0.25 13.36
CA ILE A 35 11.22 0.27 13.68
C ILE A 35 11.42 0.68 15.15
N ASP A 36 10.76 1.76 15.58
CA ASP A 36 10.85 2.25 16.96
C ASP A 36 10.30 1.24 17.97
N GLU A 37 9.19 0.57 17.65
CA GLU A 37 8.64 -0.51 18.46
C GLU A 37 9.62 -1.67 18.60
N LEU A 38 10.26 -2.10 17.51
CA LEU A 38 11.27 -3.15 17.52
C LEU A 38 12.48 -2.76 18.38
N TRP A 39 12.99 -1.54 18.24
CA TRP A 39 14.08 -1.03 19.08
C TRP A 39 13.70 -1.02 20.56
N SER A 40 12.47 -0.58 20.88
CA SER A 40 11.98 -0.54 22.26
C SER A 40 11.80 -1.92 22.89
N ALA A 41 11.55 -2.95 22.06
CA ALA A 41 11.33 -4.32 22.50
C ALA A 41 12.63 -5.14 22.63
N LEU A 42 13.76 -4.65 22.12
CA LEU A 42 15.06 -5.34 22.21
C LEU A 42 15.44 -5.90 23.58
N PRO A 43 15.25 -5.18 24.72
CA PRO A 43 15.64 -5.71 26.02
C PRO A 43 14.71 -6.82 26.56
N ASP A 44 13.54 -7.03 25.94
CA ASP A 44 12.51 -7.99 26.39
C ASP A 44 12.22 -9.03 25.30
N ALA A 45 12.74 -10.24 25.49
CA ALA A 45 12.60 -11.33 24.52
C ALA A 45 11.17 -11.85 24.35
N GLU A 46 10.29 -11.70 25.35
CA GLU A 46 8.87 -12.09 25.21
C GLU A 46 8.14 -11.02 24.39
N ARG A 47 8.31 -9.75 24.74
CA ARG A 47 7.75 -8.63 23.98
C ARG A 47 8.22 -8.63 22.52
N MET A 48 9.51 -8.89 22.29
CA MET A 48 10.07 -9.01 20.93
C MET A 48 9.39 -10.13 20.14
N ARG A 49 9.20 -11.32 20.73
CA ARG A 49 8.53 -12.44 20.06
C ARG A 49 7.07 -12.12 19.71
N GLN A 50 6.35 -11.48 20.61
CA GLN A 50 4.96 -11.05 20.37
C GLN A 50 4.88 -10.02 19.25
N LEU A 51 5.77 -9.02 19.26
CA LEU A 51 5.83 -8.00 18.23
C LEU A 51 6.16 -8.60 16.85
N GLN A 52 7.17 -9.47 16.77
CA GLN A 52 7.51 -10.16 15.53
C GLN A 52 6.36 -11.03 15.00
N ALA A 53 5.62 -11.70 15.89
CA ALA A 53 4.45 -12.48 15.48
C ALA A 53 3.36 -11.57 14.88
N ARG A 54 3.11 -10.41 15.48
CA ARG A 54 2.17 -9.40 14.96
C ARG A 54 2.60 -8.88 13.58
N LEU A 55 3.84 -8.41 13.47
CA LEU A 55 4.38 -7.87 12.21
C LEU A 55 4.40 -8.91 11.08
N ARG A 56 4.61 -10.20 11.41
CA ARG A 56 4.50 -11.29 10.44
C ARG A 56 3.08 -11.43 9.88
N THR A 57 2.05 -11.32 10.72
CA THR A 57 0.66 -11.33 10.24
C THR A 57 0.36 -10.09 9.39
N GLU A 58 0.89 -8.93 9.77
CA GLU A 58 0.71 -7.70 9.00
C GLU A 58 1.37 -7.77 7.61
N VAL A 59 2.60 -8.30 7.50
CA VAL A 59 3.27 -8.47 6.20
C VAL A 59 2.58 -9.54 5.34
N GLU A 60 2.01 -10.60 5.93
CA GLU A 60 1.20 -11.58 5.21
C GLU A 60 -0.05 -10.92 4.59
N ALA A 61 -0.75 -10.07 5.35
CA ALA A 61 -1.88 -9.31 4.83
C ALA A 61 -1.46 -8.33 3.71
N ALA A 62 -0.31 -7.66 3.88
CA ALA A 62 0.26 -6.77 2.86
C ALA A 62 0.58 -7.53 1.57
N ARG A 63 1.20 -8.72 1.67
CA ARG A 63 1.47 -9.58 0.52
C ARG A 63 0.20 -9.93 -0.23
N SER A 64 -0.84 -10.41 0.46
CA SER A 64 -2.12 -10.75 -0.20
C SER A 64 -2.76 -9.55 -0.90
N LEU A 65 -2.68 -8.35 -0.30
CA LEU A 65 -3.16 -7.12 -0.94
C LEU A 65 -2.35 -6.77 -2.19
N LEU A 66 -1.02 -6.84 -2.11
CA LEU A 66 -0.12 -6.52 -3.21
C LEU A 66 -0.19 -7.56 -4.34
N GLU A 67 -0.41 -8.83 -4.02
CA GLU A 67 -0.68 -9.89 -5.00
C GLU A 67 -1.95 -9.60 -5.79
N ALA A 68 -3.03 -9.23 -5.10
CA ALA A 68 -4.27 -8.83 -5.75
C ALA A 68 -4.05 -7.58 -6.62
N ALA A 69 -3.32 -6.58 -6.13
CA ALA A 69 -3.00 -5.37 -6.88
C ALA A 69 -1.99 -5.59 -8.01
N ALA A 70 -1.28 -6.72 -8.05
CA ALA A 70 -0.43 -7.10 -9.18
C ALA A 70 -1.23 -7.71 -10.34
N ASP A 71 -2.52 -8.03 -10.14
CA ASP A 71 -3.41 -8.50 -11.19
C ASP A 71 -3.99 -7.31 -11.99
N PRO A 72 -3.85 -7.27 -13.33
CA PRO A 72 -4.46 -6.25 -14.17
C PRO A 72 -5.98 -6.11 -13.99
N GLU A 73 -6.71 -7.18 -13.67
CA GLU A 73 -8.16 -7.13 -13.50
C GLU A 73 -8.58 -6.34 -12.26
N TRP A 74 -7.76 -6.35 -11.20
CA TRP A 74 -7.99 -5.60 -9.98
C TRP A 74 -8.12 -4.08 -10.24
N TRP A 75 -7.37 -3.58 -11.22
CA TRP A 75 -7.32 -2.15 -11.56
C TRP A 75 -8.54 -1.64 -12.34
N ARG A 76 -9.37 -2.53 -12.90
CA ARG A 76 -10.54 -2.11 -13.69
C ARG A 76 -11.52 -1.30 -12.86
N ASP A 77 -11.70 -1.69 -11.61
CA ASP A 77 -12.66 -1.11 -10.67
C ASP A 77 -12.00 -0.66 -9.35
N ALA A 78 -10.67 -0.50 -9.33
CA ALA A 78 -9.96 -0.09 -8.14
C ALA A 78 -10.33 1.36 -7.74
N SER A 79 -10.85 1.52 -6.51
CA SER A 79 -11.07 2.84 -5.92
C SER A 79 -9.75 3.49 -5.51
N ALA A 80 -9.74 4.82 -5.38
CA ALA A 80 -8.59 5.56 -4.87
C ALA A 80 -8.11 5.03 -3.50
N GLU A 81 -9.04 4.67 -2.62
CA GLU A 81 -8.74 4.08 -1.30
C GLU A 81 -8.04 2.72 -1.39
N ARG A 82 -8.46 1.87 -2.35
CA ARG A 82 -7.80 0.56 -2.57
C ARG A 82 -6.41 0.74 -3.14
N VAL A 83 -6.23 1.69 -4.07
CA VAL A 83 -4.91 2.04 -4.63
C VAL A 83 -4.00 2.60 -3.53
N ALA A 84 -4.51 3.53 -2.72
CA ALA A 84 -3.82 4.09 -1.57
C ALA A 84 -3.37 3.00 -0.59
N SER A 85 -4.27 2.07 -0.22
CA SER A 85 -3.94 0.97 0.67
C SER A 85 -2.81 0.09 0.13
N ALA A 86 -2.83 -0.23 -1.16
CA ALA A 86 -1.76 -1.00 -1.79
C ALA A 86 -0.43 -0.22 -1.81
N CYS A 87 -0.46 1.09 -2.06
CA CYS A 87 0.73 1.93 -2.05
C CYS A 87 1.33 2.07 -0.63
N ALA A 88 0.49 2.25 0.39
CA ALA A 88 0.94 2.26 1.79
C ALA A 88 1.56 0.90 2.18
N ALA A 89 0.91 -0.21 1.83
CA ALA A 89 1.43 -1.55 2.11
C ALA A 89 2.79 -1.79 1.44
N ALA A 90 2.93 -1.40 0.17
CA ALA A 90 4.21 -1.44 -0.53
C ALA A 90 5.27 -0.59 0.19
N ARG A 91 4.90 0.63 0.58
CA ARG A 91 5.83 1.55 1.24
C ARG A 91 6.34 1.02 2.59
N ILE A 92 5.46 0.40 3.38
CA ILE A 92 5.81 -0.15 4.69
C ILE A 92 6.72 -1.38 4.57
N TRP A 93 6.46 -2.27 3.60
CA TRP A 93 7.01 -3.62 3.66
C TRP A 93 8.07 -3.96 2.61
N SER A 94 8.15 -3.22 1.50
CA SER A 94 9.05 -3.60 0.39
C SER A 94 10.54 -3.59 0.75
N GLU A 95 10.99 -2.75 1.67
CA GLU A 95 12.41 -2.75 2.08
C GLU A 95 12.76 -3.97 2.95
N GLY A 96 11.83 -4.42 3.78
CA GLY A 96 12.04 -5.53 4.73
C GLY A 96 11.61 -6.90 4.19
N ASP A 97 10.85 -6.94 3.09
CA ASP A 97 10.24 -8.15 2.57
C ASP A 97 10.43 -8.29 1.04
N PRO A 98 11.19 -9.30 0.56
CA PRO A 98 11.51 -9.42 -0.86
C PRO A 98 10.28 -9.75 -1.72
N VAL A 99 9.25 -10.40 -1.16
CA VAL A 99 8.01 -10.68 -1.91
C VAL A 99 7.25 -9.37 -2.13
N CYS A 100 7.12 -8.54 -1.09
CA CYS A 100 6.54 -7.21 -1.22
C CYS A 100 7.33 -6.35 -2.21
N ALA A 101 8.66 -6.37 -2.18
CA ALA A 101 9.49 -5.63 -3.14
C ALA A 101 9.22 -6.02 -4.60
N ASP A 102 9.05 -7.32 -4.86
CA ASP A 102 8.75 -7.83 -6.20
C ASP A 102 7.35 -7.41 -6.66
N LEU A 103 6.38 -7.44 -5.76
CA LEU A 103 5.00 -7.02 -6.03
C LEU A 103 4.88 -5.50 -6.20
N GLU A 104 5.59 -4.72 -5.40
CA GLU A 104 5.66 -3.26 -5.47
C GLU A 104 6.09 -2.80 -6.87
N ARG A 105 7.12 -3.41 -7.46
CA ARG A 105 7.51 -3.10 -8.85
C ARG A 105 6.38 -3.34 -9.87
N ARG A 106 5.55 -4.37 -9.65
CA ARG A 106 4.40 -4.67 -10.53
C ARG A 106 3.27 -3.67 -10.30
N VAL A 107 2.93 -3.40 -9.04
CA VAL A 107 1.93 -2.41 -8.64
C VAL A 107 2.30 -1.02 -9.18
N SER A 108 3.55 -0.59 -9.02
CA SER A 108 4.10 0.66 -9.56
C SER A 108 3.98 0.72 -11.09
N SER A 109 4.23 -0.40 -11.78
CA SER A 109 4.05 -0.50 -13.24
C SER A 109 2.58 -0.32 -13.65
N HIS A 110 1.64 -0.92 -12.91
CA HIS A 110 0.21 -0.75 -13.15
C HIS A 110 -0.28 0.66 -12.83
N LEU A 111 0.14 1.23 -11.70
CA LEU A 111 -0.19 2.59 -11.31
C LEU A 111 0.22 3.60 -12.38
N ARG A 112 1.43 3.44 -12.93
CA ARG A 112 1.92 4.25 -14.05
C ARG A 112 1.10 4.03 -15.32
N ARG A 113 0.73 2.79 -15.64
CA ARG A 113 -0.04 2.48 -16.85
C ARG A 113 -1.48 2.98 -16.79
N VAL A 114 -2.14 2.87 -15.64
CA VAL A 114 -3.57 3.17 -15.48
C VAL A 114 -3.79 4.66 -15.20
N TRP A 115 -2.95 5.26 -14.35
CA TRP A 115 -3.14 6.64 -13.87
C TRP A 115 -2.02 7.60 -14.27
N GLY A 116 -0.93 7.12 -14.89
CA GLY A 116 0.23 7.97 -15.19
C GLY A 116 0.89 8.52 -13.94
N ILE A 117 0.83 7.77 -12.83
CA ILE A 117 1.44 8.12 -11.54
C ILE A 117 2.64 7.19 -11.34
N ASP A 118 3.80 7.76 -11.06
CA ASP A 118 5.01 6.99 -10.78
C ASP A 118 5.27 6.98 -9.28
N LEU A 119 5.15 5.81 -8.64
CA LEU A 119 5.33 5.68 -7.19
C LEU A 119 6.73 6.10 -6.75
N ALA A 120 7.75 5.85 -7.58
CA ALA A 120 9.13 6.27 -7.33
C ALA A 120 9.34 7.80 -7.42
N SER A 121 8.34 8.55 -7.91
CA SER A 121 8.37 10.02 -7.96
C SER A 121 7.57 10.66 -6.83
N VAL A 122 6.83 9.86 -6.06
CA VAL A 122 5.93 10.31 -4.99
C VAL A 122 6.64 10.34 -3.62
N GLY A 123 7.94 10.03 -3.57
CA GLY A 123 8.80 10.19 -2.40
C GLY A 123 10.24 10.48 -2.81
#